data_AF-A0A662C772-F1
#
_entry.id   AF-A0A662C772-F1
#
_cell.length_a   1.000
_cell.length_b   1.000
_cell.length_c   1.000
_cell.angle_alpha   90.00
_cell.angle_beta   90.00
_cell.angle_gamma   90.00
#
_symmetry.space_group_name_H-M   'P 1'
#
loop_
_entity.id
_entity.type
_entity.pdbx_description
1 polymer ?
#
loop_
_entity_poly.entity_id
_entity_poly.type
_entity_poly.pdbx_seq_one_letter_code
_entity_poly.pdbx_strand_id
1 'polypeptide(L)'
;MFIIMVVVFVLGYLAIALEHPLRVDKAVPALAIGSLMLVLYIFGAYDIFTAGLSEAWNSYAHGGEAHGEQGIQAMRHFIVDKEIIHHLGEISEILFFLLGAMTIVEVIDKHDGFKIITDKIKTTKKVKLLWILSFLTFFMSAALDNLTT
;
A
#
# COMPACT_ATOMS: atom_id res chain seq x y z
N MET A 1 10.85 14.29 -17.83
CA MET A 1 9.94 13.21 -17.40
C MET A 1 9.59 13.26 -15.90
N PHE A 2 10.55 13.52 -15.01
CA PHE A 2 10.30 13.61 -13.55
C PHE A 2 9.17 14.57 -13.14
N ILE A 3 9.16 15.82 -13.61
CA ILE A 3 8.10 16.80 -13.26
C ILE A 3 6.71 16.35 -13.74
N ILE A 4 6.63 15.70 -14.90
CA ILE A 4 5.37 15.17 -15.43
C ILE A 4 4.83 14.08 -14.49
N MET A 5 5.70 13.22 -13.96
CA MET A 5 5.30 12.22 -12.98
C MET A 5 4.70 12.87 -11.72
N VAL A 6 5.33 13.93 -11.20
CA VAL A 6 4.81 14.67 -10.04
C VAL A 6 3.42 15.26 -10.32
N VAL A 7 3.25 15.89 -11.50
CA VAL A 7 1.95 16.47 -11.89
C VAL A 7 0.87 15.39 -11.98
N VAL A 8 1.15 14.29 -12.67
CA VAL A 8 0.20 13.17 -12.79
C VAL A 8 -0.08 12.56 -11.42
N PHE A 9 0.92 12.39 -10.56
CA PHE A 9 0.75 11.88 -9.21
C PHE A 9 -0.23 12.75 -8.40
N VAL A 10 -0.04 14.07 -8.40
CA VAL A 10 -0.93 15.01 -7.71
C VAL A 10 -2.34 14.95 -8.29
N LEU A 11 -2.49 14.97 -9.62
CA LEU A 11 -3.80 14.94 -10.26
C LEU A 11 -4.56 13.63 -10.00
N GLY A 12 -3.88 12.49 -10.08
CA GLY A 12 -4.53 11.21 -9.82
C GLY A 12 -4.85 11.01 -8.33
N TYR A 13 -3.99 11.49 -7.42
CA TYR A 13 -4.31 11.49 -5.99
C TYR A 13 -5.51 12.39 -5.67
N LEU A 14 -5.59 13.57 -6.29
CA LEU A 14 -6.77 14.42 -6.22
C LEU A 14 -8.02 13.71 -6.75
N ALA A 15 -7.92 12.95 -7.85
CA ALA A 15 -9.04 12.18 -8.37
C ALA A 15 -9.52 11.10 -7.38
N ILE A 16 -8.62 10.45 -6.65
CA ILE A 16 -8.98 9.49 -5.58
C ILE A 16 -9.67 10.22 -4.42
N ALA A 17 -9.15 11.38 -3.99
CA ALA A 17 -9.72 12.15 -2.90
C ALA A 17 -11.09 12.75 -3.24
N LEU A 18 -11.31 13.11 -4.50
CA LEU A 18 -12.55 13.69 -5.02
C LEU A 18 -13.55 12.64 -5.53
N GLU A 19 -13.46 11.40 -5.07
CA GLU A 19 -14.38 10.29 -5.40
C GLU A 19 -15.85 10.72 -5.37
N HIS A 20 -16.29 11.35 -4.27
CA HIS A 20 -17.70 11.70 -4.09
C HIS A 20 -18.21 12.75 -5.10
N PRO A 21 -17.48 13.87 -5.34
CA PRO A 21 -17.79 14.78 -6.46
C PRO A 21 -17.72 14.14 -7.85
N LEU A 22 -16.74 13.28 -8.11
CA LEU A 22 -16.48 12.71 -9.44
C LEU A 22 -17.36 11.49 -9.77
N ARG A 23 -17.98 10.86 -8.77
CA ARG A 23 -18.81 9.65 -8.92
C ARG A 23 -18.10 8.50 -9.63
N VAL A 24 -16.81 8.34 -9.34
CA VAL A 24 -15.97 7.25 -9.84
C VAL A 24 -15.41 6.50 -8.63
N ASP A 25 -15.53 5.17 -8.62
CA ASP A 25 -14.97 4.34 -7.55
C ASP A 25 -13.46 4.56 -7.40
N LYS A 26 -12.95 4.69 -6.16
CA LYS A 26 -11.52 4.95 -5.88
C LYS A 26 -10.56 3.98 -6.55
N ALA A 27 -10.97 2.74 -6.78
CA ALA A 27 -10.15 1.71 -7.39
C ALA A 27 -9.73 2.08 -8.81
N VAL A 28 -10.62 2.70 -9.60
CA VAL A 28 -10.34 3.05 -11.00
C VAL A 28 -9.23 4.10 -11.14
N PRO A 29 -9.30 5.30 -10.52
CA PRO A 29 -8.23 6.28 -10.59
C PRO A 29 -6.95 5.79 -9.90
N ALA A 30 -7.04 4.95 -8.85
CA ALA A 30 -5.87 4.36 -8.21
C ALA A 30 -5.10 3.39 -9.13
N LEU A 31 -5.80 2.51 -9.85
CA LEU A 31 -5.17 1.62 -10.83
C LEU A 31 -4.65 2.40 -12.05
N ALA A 32 -5.41 3.39 -12.51
CA ALA A 32 -5.00 4.25 -13.64
C ALA A 32 -3.74 5.06 -13.32
N ILE A 33 -3.66 5.71 -12.16
CA ILE A 33 -2.46 6.48 -11.77
C ILE A 33 -1.27 5.55 -11.56
N GLY A 34 -1.45 4.39 -10.93
CA GLY A 34 -0.37 3.43 -10.70
C GLY A 34 0.24 2.90 -12.00
N SER A 35 -0.62 2.46 -12.93
CA SER A 35 -0.18 2.00 -14.25
C SER A 35 0.50 3.12 -15.05
N LEU A 36 -0.05 4.34 -15.04
CA LEU A 36 0.49 5.47 -15.78
C LEU A 36 1.82 5.96 -15.19
N MET A 37 1.96 5.95 -13.85
CA MET A 37 3.23 6.21 -13.17
C MET A 37 4.31 5.21 -13.59
N LEU A 38 3.98 3.92 -13.63
CA LEU A 38 4.94 2.88 -14.02
C LEU A 38 5.42 3.07 -15.46
N VAL A 39 4.50 3.37 -16.38
CA VAL A 39 4.85 3.67 -17.78
C VAL A 39 5.76 4.89 -17.84
N LEU A 40 5.38 6.00 -17.20
CA LEU A 40 6.21 7.20 -17.19
C LEU A 40 7.59 6.97 -16.57
N TYR A 41 7.68 6.12 -15.55
CA TYR A 41 8.94 5.77 -14.90
C TYR A 41 9.87 4.98 -15.82
N ILE A 42 9.37 3.93 -16.48
CA ILE A 42 10.17 3.11 -17.41
C ILE A 42 10.64 3.93 -18.61
N PHE A 43 9.76 4.75 -19.19
CA PHE A 43 10.12 5.57 -20.35
C PHE A 43 11.02 6.75 -19.96
N GLY A 44 10.87 7.30 -18.76
CA GLY A 44 11.66 8.39 -18.23
C GLY A 44 12.95 7.97 -17.52
N ALA A 45 13.24 6.67 -17.42
CA ALA A 45 14.33 6.12 -16.62
C ALA A 45 15.69 6.76 -16.92
N TYR A 46 16.00 6.97 -18.20
CA TYR A 46 17.26 7.58 -18.62
C TYR A 46 17.41 9.01 -18.05
N ASP A 47 16.44 9.89 -18.27
CA ASP A 47 16.48 11.27 -17.79
C ASP A 47 16.50 11.35 -16.25
N ILE A 48 15.78 10.45 -15.58
CA ILE A 48 15.65 10.43 -14.12
C ILE A 48 16.96 10.00 -13.46
N PHE A 49 17.59 8.94 -13.96
CA PHE A 49 18.80 8.40 -13.36
C PHE A 49 20.08 9.15 -13.76
N THR A 50 20.13 9.70 -14.97
CA THR A 50 21.26 10.55 -15.39
C THR A 50 21.30 11.90 -14.68
N ALA A 51 20.19 12.34 -14.10
CA ALA A 51 20.16 13.52 -13.23
C ALA A 51 20.97 13.33 -11.93
N GLY A 52 21.37 12.09 -11.59
CA GLY A 52 22.24 11.79 -10.46
C GLY A 52 21.60 11.95 -9.08
N LEU A 53 20.28 12.17 -9.02
CA LEU A 53 19.54 12.42 -7.78
C LEU A 53 19.22 11.16 -6.96
N SER A 54 19.27 9.97 -7.57
CA SER A 54 18.90 8.72 -6.90
C SER A 54 20.14 8.05 -6.28
N GLU A 55 20.22 8.05 -4.96
CA GLU A 55 21.28 7.35 -4.21
C GLU A 55 21.24 5.83 -4.42
N ALA A 56 20.05 5.25 -4.50
CA ALA A 56 19.85 3.81 -4.73
C ALA A 56 20.36 3.38 -6.12
N TRP A 57 20.09 4.18 -7.16
CA TRP A 57 20.64 3.93 -8.49
C TRP A 57 22.15 4.15 -8.52
N ASN A 58 22.65 5.24 -7.94
CA ASN A 58 24.07 5.55 -7.94
C ASN A 58 24.87 4.44 -7.23
N SER A 59 24.37 3.92 -6.10
CA SER A 59 25.02 2.80 -5.40
C SER A 59 24.97 1.51 -6.21
N TYR A 60 23.87 1.21 -6.90
CA TYR A 60 23.75 0.05 -7.78
C TYR A 60 24.68 0.14 -9.00
N ALA A 61 24.71 1.29 -9.68
CA ALA A 61 25.52 1.53 -10.86
C ALA A 61 27.03 1.50 -10.56
N HIS A 62 27.44 1.98 -9.38
CA HIS A 62 28.85 2.00 -8.96
C HIS A 62 29.27 0.76 -8.14
N GLY A 63 28.32 0.01 -7.57
CA GLY A 63 28.59 -1.11 -6.68
C GLY A 63 28.99 -2.42 -7.37
N GLY A 64 29.06 -2.45 -8.70
CA GLY A 64 29.40 -3.66 -9.47
C GLY A 64 28.27 -4.70 -9.55
N GLU A 65 27.11 -4.42 -8.95
CA GLU A 65 25.91 -5.26 -9.02
C GLU A 65 25.26 -5.28 -10.41
N ALA A 66 25.62 -4.34 -11.29
CA ALA A 66 25.09 -4.25 -12.66
C ALA A 66 25.54 -5.38 -13.61
N HIS A 67 26.32 -6.37 -13.14
CA HIS A 67 26.67 -7.62 -13.85
C HIS A 67 27.04 -7.46 -15.35
N GLY A 68 27.73 -6.37 -15.71
CA GLY A 68 28.15 -6.11 -17.10
C GLY A 68 27.08 -5.48 -18.00
N GLU A 69 25.85 -5.29 -17.51
CA GLU A 69 24.84 -4.50 -18.20
C GLU A 69 25.15 -3.00 -18.07
N GLN A 70 24.96 -2.26 -19.16
CA GLN A 70 25.25 -0.83 -19.20
C GLN A 70 24.11 -0.04 -19.84
N GLY A 71 23.99 1.23 -19.43
CA GLY A 71 22.99 2.15 -19.96
C GLY A 71 21.56 1.75 -19.59
N ILE A 72 20.65 1.81 -20.57
CA ILE A 72 19.21 1.65 -20.34
C ILE A 72 18.83 0.23 -19.87
N GLN A 73 19.59 -0.79 -20.23
CA GLN A 73 19.33 -2.18 -19.81
C GLN A 73 19.50 -2.33 -18.29
N ALA A 74 20.63 -1.88 -17.75
CA ALA A 74 20.89 -1.87 -16.31
C ALA A 74 19.85 -1.04 -15.55
N MET A 75 19.40 0.09 -16.10
CA MET A 75 18.34 0.91 -15.50
C MET A 75 17.00 0.15 -15.43
N ARG A 76 16.63 -0.58 -16.48
CA ARG A 76 15.41 -1.39 -16.50
C ARG A 76 15.49 -2.55 -15.50
N HIS A 77 16.62 -3.25 -15.47
CA HIS A 77 16.82 -4.34 -14.51
C HIS A 77 16.76 -3.82 -13.06
N PHE A 78 17.40 -2.69 -12.77
CA PHE A 78 17.29 -2.04 -11.46
C PHE A 78 15.84 -1.67 -11.11
N ILE A 79 15.11 -1.02 -12.03
CA ILE A 79 13.72 -0.62 -11.81
C ILE A 79 12.84 -1.83 -11.50
N VAL A 80 12.89 -2.86 -12.34
CA VAL A 80 11.97 -3.99 -12.25
C VAL A 80 12.38 -4.94 -11.13
N ASP A 81 13.62 -5.41 -11.16
CA ASP A 81 14.02 -6.56 -10.36
C ASP A 81 14.50 -6.19 -8.96
N LYS A 82 15.00 -4.96 -8.76
CA LYS A 82 15.45 -4.48 -7.45
C LYS A 82 14.39 -3.66 -6.73
N GLU A 83 13.89 -2.59 -7.37
CA GLU A 83 12.98 -1.64 -6.72
C GLU A 83 11.53 -2.13 -6.71
N ILE A 84 10.94 -2.39 -7.89
CA ILE A 84 9.52 -2.72 -8.00
C ILE A 84 9.21 -4.04 -7.31
N ILE A 85 9.99 -5.11 -7.55
CA ILE A 85 9.73 -6.41 -6.92
C ILE A 85 9.83 -6.31 -5.39
N HIS A 86 10.79 -5.55 -4.86
CA HIS A 86 10.94 -5.37 -3.42
C HIS A 86 9.71 -4.69 -2.80
N HIS A 87 9.32 -3.52 -3.31
CA HIS A 87 8.15 -2.80 -2.81
C HIS A 87 6.83 -3.53 -3.08
N LEU A 88 6.71 -4.19 -4.23
CA LEU A 88 5.55 -5.02 -4.53
C LEU A 88 5.44 -6.18 -3.55
N GLY A 89 6.56 -6.79 -3.17
CA GLY A 89 6.61 -7.83 -2.14
C GLY A 89 6.09 -7.32 -0.80
N GLU A 90 6.65 -6.22 -0.30
CA GLU A 90 6.24 -5.59 0.97
C GLU A 90 4.76 -5.21 0.98
N ILE A 91 4.28 -4.56 -0.09
CA ILE A 91 2.87 -4.16 -0.20
C ILE A 91 1.97 -5.40 -0.31
N SER A 92 2.38 -6.41 -1.09
CA SER A 92 1.61 -7.64 -1.24
C SER A 92 1.50 -8.40 0.06
N GLU A 93 2.55 -8.45 0.87
CA GLU A 93 2.53 -9.03 2.22
C GLU A 93 1.45 -8.37 3.08
N ILE A 94 1.43 -7.03 3.13
CA ILE A 94 0.39 -6.28 3.85
C ILE A 94 -1.00 -6.57 3.26
N LEU A 95 -1.15 -6.61 1.93
CA LEU A 95 -2.44 -6.90 1.29
C LEU A 95 -2.94 -8.32 1.58
N PHE A 96 -2.08 -9.34 1.51
CA PHE A 96 -2.43 -10.72 1.85
C PHE A 96 -2.76 -10.87 3.33
N PHE A 97 -2.03 -10.16 4.20
CA PHE A 97 -2.32 -10.09 5.62
C PHE A 97 -3.71 -9.47 5.88
N LEU A 98 -3.98 -8.29 5.32
CA LEU A 98 -5.28 -7.61 5.47
C LEU A 98 -6.42 -8.39 4.84
N LEU A 99 -6.21 -9.06 3.70
CA LEU A 99 -7.20 -9.94 3.09
C LEU A 99 -7.56 -11.09 4.04
N GLY A 100 -6.56 -11.74 4.65
CA GLY A 100 -6.75 -12.80 5.63
C GLY A 100 -7.48 -12.30 6.88
N ALA A 101 -7.01 -11.20 7.48
CA ALA A 101 -7.60 -10.59 8.66
C ALA A 101 -9.05 -10.15 8.40
N MET A 102 -9.30 -9.40 7.31
CA MET A 102 -10.63 -8.96 6.91
C MET A 102 -11.56 -10.14 6.64
N THR A 103 -11.06 -11.22 6.00
CA THR A 103 -11.84 -12.44 5.78
C THR A 103 -12.20 -13.13 7.10
N ILE A 104 -11.26 -13.26 8.04
CA ILE A 104 -11.54 -13.86 9.36
C ILE A 104 -12.58 -13.01 10.11
N VAL A 105 -12.42 -11.69 10.11
CA VAL A 105 -13.38 -10.75 10.71
C VAL A 105 -14.77 -10.91 10.09
N GLU A 106 -14.86 -10.97 8.76
CA GLU A 106 -16.12 -11.15 8.05
C GLU A 106 -16.77 -12.52 8.33
N VAL A 107 -15.99 -13.60 8.39
CA VAL A 107 -16.50 -14.94 8.70
C VAL A 107 -17.03 -15.02 10.14
N ILE A 108 -16.34 -14.40 11.10
CA ILE A 108 -16.78 -14.34 12.50
C ILE A 108 -18.08 -13.52 12.62
N ASP A 109 -18.16 -12.37 11.94
CA ASP A 109 -19.37 -11.55 11.92
C ASP A 109 -20.56 -12.30 11.29
N LYS A 110 -20.34 -13.00 10.15
CA LYS A 110 -21.36 -13.82 9.48
C LYS A 110 -21.93 -14.95 10.35
N HIS A 111 -21.17 -15.44 11.33
CA HIS A 111 -21.61 -16.48 12.26
C HIS A 111 -22.04 -15.91 13.62
N ASP A 112 -22.40 -14.62 13.70
CA ASP A 112 -22.82 -13.93 14.93
C ASP A 112 -21.77 -14.01 16.07
N GLY A 113 -20.49 -14.19 15.75
CA GLY A 113 -19.43 -14.36 16.75
C GLY A 113 -19.28 -13.15 17.67
N PHE A 114 -19.40 -11.94 17.12
CA PHE A 114 -19.39 -10.69 17.91
C PHE A 114 -20.66 -10.52 18.75
N LYS A 115 -21.79 -11.10 18.34
CA LYS A 115 -23.07 -11.00 19.06
C LYS A 115 -22.99 -11.64 20.45
N ILE A 116 -22.28 -12.78 20.56
CA ILE A 116 -22.02 -13.48 21.84
C ILE A 116 -21.32 -12.53 22.83
N ILE A 117 -20.43 -11.69 22.32
CA ILE A 117 -19.68 -10.71 23.11
C ILE A 117 -20.59 -9.54 23.48
N THR A 118 -21.29 -8.94 22.52
CA THR A 118 -22.14 -7.77 22.76
C THR A 118 -23.31 -8.08 23.70
N ASP A 119 -23.91 -9.27 23.62
CA ASP A 119 -25.02 -9.68 24.48
C ASP A 119 -24.61 -9.82 25.96
N LYS A 120 -23.32 -10.04 26.23
CA LYS A 120 -22.76 -10.07 27.59
C LYS A 120 -22.53 -8.67 28.17
N ILE A 121 -22.49 -7.62 27.34
CA ILE A 121 -22.27 -6.24 27.78
C ILE A 121 -23.61 -5.58 28.14
N LYS A 122 -23.95 -5.54 29.43
CA LYS A 122 -25.24 -4.97 29.89
C LYS A 122 -25.19 -3.50 30.33
N THR A 123 -24.03 -2.84 30.26
CA THR A 123 -23.91 -1.47 30.77
C THR A 123 -24.39 -0.43 29.76
N THR A 124 -25.16 0.56 30.22
CA THR A 124 -25.65 1.69 29.40
C THR A 124 -24.87 2.98 29.63
N LYS A 125 -23.94 3.01 30.59
CA LYS A 125 -23.12 4.19 30.88
C LYS A 125 -22.02 4.32 29.83
N LYS A 126 -22.08 5.35 28.99
CA LYS A 126 -21.15 5.61 27.88
C LYS A 126 -19.67 5.43 28.25
N VAL A 127 -19.23 6.00 29.38
CA VAL A 127 -17.83 5.90 29.84
C VAL A 127 -17.44 4.46 30.17
N LYS A 128 -18.29 3.73 30.90
CA LYS A 128 -18.02 2.33 31.26
C LYS A 128 -18.08 1.42 30.04
N LEU A 129 -19.00 1.69 29.12
CA LEU A 129 -19.11 1.00 27.85
C LEU A 129 -17.83 1.18 27.01
N LEU A 130 -17.35 2.41 26.86
CA LEU A 130 -16.10 2.69 26.14
C LEU A 130 -14.91 1.94 26.73
N TRP A 131 -14.75 1.93 28.06
CA TRP A 131 -13.67 1.17 28.69
C TRP A 131 -13.76 -0.34 28.43
N ILE A 132 -14.97 -0.92 28.50
CA ILE A 132 -15.19 -2.34 28.21
C ILE A 132 -14.84 -2.62 26.74
N LEU A 133 -15.33 -1.79 25.81
CA LEU A 133 -15.05 -1.94 24.39
C LEU A 133 -13.56 -1.78 24.09
N SER A 134 -12.87 -0.77 24.64
CA SER A 134 -11.43 -0.58 24.43
C SER A 134 -10.61 -1.77 24.91
N PHE A 135 -10.91 -2.31 26.10
CA PHE A 135 -10.22 -3.50 26.60
C PHE A 135 -10.52 -4.71 25.72
N LEU A 136 -11.78 -4.92 25.34
CA LEU A 136 -12.17 -6.04 24.51
C LEU A 136 -11.60 -5.97 23.09
N THR A 137 -11.65 -4.80 22.45
CA THR A 137 -11.06 -4.51 21.14
C THR A 137 -9.54 -4.70 21.17
N PHE A 138 -8.85 -4.37 22.27
CA PHE A 138 -7.41 -4.64 22.40
C PHE A 138 -7.08 -6.14 22.30
N PHE A 139 -7.79 -7.01 23.02
CA PHE A 139 -7.57 -8.46 22.92
C PHE A 139 -8.08 -9.04 21.61
N MET A 140 -9.20 -8.53 21.09
CA MET A 140 -9.73 -8.93 19.80
C MET A 140 -8.80 -8.54 18.66
N SER A 141 -8.10 -7.42 18.75
CA SER A 141 -7.07 -7.02 17.79
C SER A 141 -5.93 -8.04 17.76
N ALA A 142 -5.40 -8.49 18.90
CA ALA A 142 -4.40 -9.57 18.91
C ALA A 142 -4.89 -10.91 18.30
N ALA A 143 -6.18 -11.22 18.44
CA ALA A 143 -6.77 -12.46 17.93
C ALA A 143 -7.23 -12.39 16.46
N LEU A 144 -7.58 -11.19 15.97
CA LEU A 144 -8.18 -10.98 14.65
C LEU A 144 -7.25 -10.25 13.68
N ASP A 145 -6.51 -9.26 14.17
CA ASP A 145 -5.73 -8.36 13.34
C ASP A 145 -4.73 -7.53 14.18
N ASN A 146 -3.62 -8.15 14.60
CA ASN A 146 -2.45 -7.47 15.21
C ASN A 146 -1.24 -8.41 15.40
N LEU A 147 -0.70 -8.87 14.28
CA LEU A 147 0.73 -9.18 14.17
C LEU A 147 1.24 -8.45 12.94
N THR A 148 1.23 -7.11 12.98
CA THR A 148 2.15 -6.34 12.14
C THR A 148 3.48 -6.33 12.87
N THR A 149 4.33 -7.33 12.60
CA THR A 149 5.76 -7.08 12.57
C THR A 149 6.07 -6.45 11.23
#